data_AF-A0A3D9ZFG7-F1
#
_entry.id   AF-A0A3D9ZFG7-F1
#
_cell.length_a   1.000
_cell.length_b   1.000
_cell.length_c   1.000
_cell.angle_alpha   90.00
_cell.angle_beta   90.00
_cell.angle_gamma   90.00
#
_symmetry.space_group_name_H-M   'P 1'
#
loop_
_entity.id
_entity.type
_entity.pdbx_description
1 polymer ?
#
loop_
_entity_poly.entity_id
_entity_poly.type
_entity_poly.pdbx_seq_one_letter_code
_entity_poly.pdbx_strand_id
1 'polypeptide(L)'
;MTRLLVVMGSGETAPTMVKPHRAVFERVTGPAVLLDTPYGFQSNADDISARAVRYFDQSVGRAVDVVSWRQAPADPVARERCLAALRGAGWVFAGPGSPTYTLRAWRETAIPDLLADKLSRDGVVLFASAAALTLGSHTVPVYEIYKAGIEPHWAQGLNLLEAALGFPAVLIPHYDNAEGGNHDTRFCYLGEARLSLLEAELPPDRLIIGVDEHTAVVFDLDAKTATVSGNGLLTLRRAGVSTAFPAGSVLSFADLAAGPAAGLATGAGRATGAGRATGAGRSTGAGPAMGPAAGVPTGAGLPAGSGAGLAESGRPGWVAGAPPVSQPSLRGVADDLDARFATALAARDVDACVAALLEMEQAIVDWSGDTETNDGADYPRSILRGMVVRLGELARRGATDPAETVGPFVDALVELRGRARLNRDYPTSDTVRDRLAAAGVELRDSPDGTSWRLVAD
;
A
#
# COMPACT_ATOMS: atom_id res chain seq x y z
N MET A 1 11.45 6.25 -4.98
CA MET A 1 10.55 5.73 -3.95
C MET A 1 9.25 6.47 -4.08
N THR A 2 8.15 5.73 -4.09
CA THR A 2 6.80 6.22 -4.35
C THR A 2 5.93 5.74 -3.19
N ARG A 3 5.46 6.65 -2.35
CA ARG A 3 4.53 6.31 -1.26
C ARG A 3 3.13 6.81 -1.60
N LEU A 4 2.22 5.90 -1.93
CA LEU A 4 0.84 6.24 -2.27
C LEU A 4 -0.16 5.49 -1.38
N LEU A 5 -1.11 6.25 -0.85
CA LEU A 5 -2.38 5.68 -0.42
C LEU A 5 -3.41 5.97 -1.52
N VAL A 6 -4.10 4.95 -2.00
CA VAL A 6 -5.11 5.10 -3.04
C VAL A 6 -6.43 4.55 -2.51
N VAL A 7 -7.48 5.33 -2.67
CA VAL A 7 -8.84 4.94 -2.30
C VAL A 7 -9.70 4.89 -3.54
N MET A 8 -10.48 3.82 -3.70
CA MET A 8 -11.56 3.77 -4.70
C MET A 8 -12.91 3.60 -4.01
N GLY A 9 -13.86 4.48 -4.29
CA GLY A 9 -15.18 4.41 -3.65
C GLY A 9 -15.95 3.16 -4.05
N SER A 10 -15.93 2.79 -5.33
CA SER A 10 -16.43 1.51 -5.85
C SER A 10 -15.93 1.28 -7.28
N GLY A 11 -16.28 0.14 -7.88
CA GLY A 11 -16.01 -0.13 -9.28
C GLY A 11 -14.52 -0.34 -9.54
N GLU A 12 -13.80 -0.83 -8.54
CA GLU A 12 -12.36 -1.03 -8.49
C GLU A 12 -11.82 -1.95 -9.60
N THR A 13 -12.67 -2.81 -10.16
CA THR A 13 -12.39 -3.62 -11.35
C THR A 13 -13.31 -3.28 -12.54
N ALA A 14 -13.85 -2.06 -12.59
CA ALA A 14 -14.66 -1.57 -13.70
C ALA A 14 -13.79 -0.91 -14.79
N PRO A 15 -14.30 -0.74 -16.02
CA PRO A 15 -13.57 -0.06 -17.10
C PRO A 15 -13.15 1.37 -16.75
N THR A 16 -13.93 2.07 -15.92
CA THR A 16 -13.64 3.44 -15.47
C THR A 16 -12.35 3.52 -14.64
N MET A 17 -11.96 2.43 -13.95
CA MET A 17 -10.78 2.39 -13.09
C MET A 17 -9.50 1.93 -13.79
N VAL A 18 -9.55 1.54 -15.08
CA VAL A 18 -8.34 1.09 -15.81
C VAL A 18 -7.26 2.19 -15.83
N LYS A 19 -7.65 3.43 -16.17
CA LYS A 19 -6.71 4.56 -16.26
C LYS A 19 -6.09 4.91 -14.90
N PRO A 20 -6.88 5.09 -13.81
CA PRO A 20 -6.33 5.26 -12.46
C PRO A 20 -5.33 4.17 -12.07
N HIS A 21 -5.65 2.90 -12.29
CA HIS A 21 -4.72 1.79 -11.98
C HIS A 21 -3.41 1.89 -12.76
N ARG A 22 -3.47 2.14 -14.08
CA ARG A 22 -2.26 2.28 -14.91
C ARG A 22 -1.37 3.43 -14.44
N ALA A 23 -1.95 4.59 -14.13
CA ALA A 23 -1.21 5.74 -13.62
C ALA A 23 -0.52 5.45 -12.28
N VAL A 24 -1.13 4.63 -11.42
CA VAL A 24 -0.50 4.15 -10.18
C VAL A 24 0.65 3.19 -10.52
N PHE A 25 0.42 2.19 -11.38
CA PHE A 25 1.44 1.20 -11.73
C PHE A 25 2.66 1.77 -12.47
N GLU A 26 2.53 2.89 -13.18
CA GLU A 26 3.66 3.63 -13.75
C GLU A 26 4.67 4.09 -12.68
N ARG A 27 4.25 4.18 -11.42
CA ARG A 27 5.05 4.67 -10.29
C ARG A 27 5.49 3.58 -9.32
N VAL A 28 5.10 2.31 -9.57
CA VAL A 28 5.36 1.17 -8.70
C VAL A 28 6.39 0.24 -9.30
N THR A 29 7.34 -0.19 -8.47
CA THR A 29 8.24 -1.30 -8.76
C THR A 29 7.94 -2.50 -7.86
N GLY A 30 8.26 -3.72 -8.31
CA GLY A 30 8.11 -4.94 -7.52
C GLY A 30 6.75 -5.64 -7.65
N PRO A 31 6.55 -6.78 -6.96
CA PRO A 31 5.34 -7.59 -7.04
C PRO A 31 4.08 -6.81 -6.65
N ALA A 32 2.95 -7.18 -7.26
CA ALA A 32 1.63 -6.63 -6.93
C ALA A 32 0.77 -7.75 -6.33
N VAL A 33 0.16 -7.49 -5.18
CA VAL A 33 -0.63 -8.48 -4.45
C VAL A 33 -2.05 -8.02 -4.18
N LEU A 34 -2.99 -8.96 -4.26
CA LEU A 34 -4.38 -8.83 -3.84
C LEU A 34 -4.59 -9.58 -2.53
N LEU A 35 -5.07 -8.90 -1.50
CA LEU A 35 -5.53 -9.51 -0.25
C LEU A 35 -7.01 -9.87 -0.37
N ASP A 36 -7.31 -11.16 -0.28
CA ASP A 36 -8.67 -11.69 -0.44
C ASP A 36 -9.52 -11.63 0.84
N THR A 37 -8.93 -11.16 1.94
CA THR A 37 -9.58 -11.12 3.26
C THR A 37 -10.95 -10.46 3.24
N PRO A 38 -11.18 -9.28 2.61
CA PRO A 38 -12.45 -8.59 2.78
C PRO A 38 -13.67 -9.39 2.36
N TYR A 39 -13.53 -10.25 1.36
CA TYR A 39 -14.58 -11.14 0.87
C TYR A 39 -14.33 -12.61 1.23
N GLY A 40 -13.33 -12.93 2.06
CA GLY A 40 -12.92 -14.29 2.39
C GLY A 40 -13.97 -15.15 3.09
N PHE A 41 -15.03 -14.53 3.62
CA PHE A 41 -16.19 -15.23 4.20
C PHE A 41 -17.19 -15.73 3.14
N GLN A 42 -17.09 -15.28 1.89
CA GLN A 42 -18.03 -15.65 0.83
C GLN A 42 -17.67 -17.01 0.23
N SER A 43 -18.68 -17.82 -0.09
CA SER A 43 -18.48 -19.15 -0.71
C SER A 43 -17.85 -19.08 -2.10
N ASN A 44 -17.97 -17.94 -2.79
CA ASN A 44 -17.39 -17.66 -4.10
C ASN A 44 -16.12 -16.78 -4.02
N ALA A 45 -15.41 -16.76 -2.89
CA ALA A 45 -14.21 -15.93 -2.71
C ALA A 45 -13.14 -16.21 -3.78
N ASP A 46 -12.94 -17.48 -4.15
CA ASP A 46 -11.99 -17.87 -5.21
C ASP A 46 -12.38 -17.28 -6.58
N ASP A 47 -13.67 -17.23 -6.90
CA ASP A 47 -14.17 -16.60 -8.14
C ASP A 47 -13.97 -15.08 -8.14
N ILE A 48 -14.15 -14.43 -6.99
CA ILE A 48 -13.90 -12.99 -6.82
C ILE A 48 -12.42 -12.69 -7.08
N SER A 49 -11.51 -13.44 -6.44
CA SER A 49 -10.07 -13.33 -6.65
C SER A 49 -9.69 -13.58 -8.10
N ALA A 50 -10.20 -14.65 -8.72
CA ALA A 50 -9.90 -14.98 -10.11
C ALA A 50 -10.40 -13.91 -11.09
N ARG A 51 -11.56 -13.28 -10.84
CA ARG A 51 -12.05 -12.15 -11.64
C ARG A 51 -11.15 -10.93 -11.51
N ALA A 52 -10.72 -10.59 -10.30
CA ALA A 52 -9.83 -9.47 -10.05
C ALA A 52 -8.47 -9.67 -10.73
N VAL A 53 -7.86 -10.86 -10.59
CA VAL A 53 -6.60 -11.20 -11.28
C VAL A 53 -6.74 -11.08 -12.79
N ARG A 54 -7.82 -11.62 -13.40
CA ARG A 54 -8.08 -11.47 -14.83
C ARG A 54 -8.24 -10.02 -15.26
N TYR A 55 -8.91 -9.19 -14.46
CA TYR A 55 -9.05 -7.76 -14.76
C TYR A 55 -7.69 -7.06 -14.80
N PHE A 56 -6.84 -7.28 -13.79
CA PHE A 56 -5.52 -6.65 -13.75
C PHE A 56 -4.63 -7.13 -14.90
N ASP A 57 -4.65 -8.41 -15.22
CA ASP A 57 -3.89 -8.96 -16.34
C ASP A 57 -4.38 -8.43 -17.70
N GLN A 58 -5.67 -8.59 -18.00
CA GLN A 58 -6.22 -8.34 -19.34
C GLN A 58 -6.55 -6.87 -19.61
N SER A 59 -6.99 -6.13 -18.59
CA SER A 59 -7.47 -4.74 -18.76
C SER A 59 -6.41 -3.73 -18.34
N VAL A 60 -5.75 -3.95 -17.20
CA VAL A 60 -4.73 -3.02 -16.70
C VAL A 60 -3.36 -3.32 -17.34
N GLY A 61 -3.03 -4.59 -17.57
CA GLY A 61 -1.73 -5.03 -18.10
C GLY A 61 -0.71 -5.35 -17.00
N ARG A 62 -1.17 -5.80 -15.83
CA ARG A 62 -0.31 -6.09 -14.67
C ARG A 62 -0.65 -7.45 -14.05
N ALA A 63 0.36 -8.30 -13.89
CA ALA A 63 0.23 -9.52 -13.09
C ALA A 63 0.06 -9.18 -11.60
N VAL A 64 -0.94 -9.80 -10.97
CA VAL A 64 -1.26 -9.65 -9.55
C VAL A 64 -1.40 -11.03 -8.93
N ASP A 65 -0.67 -11.27 -7.85
CA ASP A 65 -0.74 -12.52 -7.08
C ASP A 65 -1.75 -12.40 -5.93
N VAL A 66 -2.43 -13.49 -5.60
CA VAL A 66 -3.37 -13.51 -4.48
C VAL A 66 -2.64 -13.92 -3.21
N VAL A 67 -2.69 -13.07 -2.19
CA VAL A 67 -2.29 -13.40 -0.83
C VAL A 67 -3.54 -13.78 -0.05
N SER A 68 -3.74 -15.08 0.13
CA SER A 68 -4.92 -15.61 0.82
C SER A 68 -4.79 -15.46 2.33
N TRP A 69 -5.60 -14.58 2.93
CA TRP A 69 -5.68 -14.37 4.38
C TRP A 69 -7.14 -14.23 4.83
N ARG A 70 -7.99 -15.19 4.46
CA ARG A 70 -9.40 -15.22 4.89
C ARG A 70 -9.49 -15.37 6.41
N GLN A 71 -8.65 -16.25 6.93
CA GLN A 71 -8.32 -16.40 8.34
C GLN A 71 -6.81 -16.58 8.44
N ALA A 72 -6.22 -16.27 9.59
CA ALA A 72 -4.80 -16.51 9.81
C ALA A 72 -4.49 -17.99 9.56
N PRO A 73 -3.57 -18.32 8.61
CA PRO A 73 -3.25 -19.72 8.33
C PRO A 73 -2.77 -20.43 9.60
N ALA A 74 -3.29 -21.64 9.84
CA ALA A 74 -2.90 -22.45 11.00
C ALA A 74 -1.44 -22.93 10.87
N ASP A 75 -1.03 -23.26 9.65
CA ASP A 75 0.36 -23.61 9.33
C ASP A 75 1.26 -22.37 9.42
N PRO A 76 2.30 -22.39 10.30
CA PRO A 76 3.24 -21.27 10.44
C PRO A 76 3.97 -20.93 9.13
N VAL A 77 4.28 -21.92 8.29
CA VAL A 77 5.00 -21.68 7.02
C VAL A 77 4.10 -20.98 6.02
N ALA A 78 2.86 -21.44 5.84
CA ALA A 78 1.87 -20.76 5.02
C ALA A 78 1.60 -19.34 5.52
N ARG A 79 1.49 -19.16 6.84
CA ARG A 79 1.33 -17.84 7.46
C ARG A 79 2.46 -16.89 7.08
N GLU A 80 3.71 -17.30 7.32
CA GLU A 80 4.84 -16.44 7.01
C GLU A 80 5.04 -16.25 5.50
N ARG A 81 4.64 -17.20 4.65
CA ARG A 81 4.61 -16.99 3.20
C ARG A 81 3.70 -15.85 2.79
N CYS A 82 2.50 -15.79 3.36
CA CYS A 82 1.57 -14.69 3.12
C CYS A 82 2.16 -13.36 3.60
N LEU A 83 2.75 -13.33 4.80
CA LEU A 83 3.38 -12.13 5.35
C LEU A 83 4.59 -11.67 4.53
N ALA A 84 5.44 -12.59 4.07
CA ALA A 84 6.59 -12.31 3.23
C ALA A 84 6.18 -11.79 1.85
N ALA A 85 5.14 -12.39 1.24
CA ALA A 85 4.58 -11.90 -0.02
C ALA A 85 4.02 -10.48 0.14
N LEU A 86 3.29 -10.22 1.24
CA LEU A 86 2.81 -8.87 1.54
C LEU A 86 3.97 -7.91 1.77
N ARG A 87 4.98 -8.29 2.56
CA ARG A 87 6.17 -7.47 2.85
C ARG A 87 6.91 -7.08 1.57
N GLY A 88 7.17 -8.04 0.68
CA GLY A 88 7.90 -7.81 -0.57
C GLY A 88 7.10 -7.14 -1.69
N ALA A 89 5.78 -6.98 -1.56
CA ALA A 89 4.95 -6.35 -2.59
C ALA A 89 5.17 -4.82 -2.67
N GLY A 90 5.35 -4.29 -3.87
CA GLY A 90 5.35 -2.83 -4.10
C GLY A 90 3.96 -2.23 -4.17
N TRP A 91 2.93 -3.05 -4.39
CA TRP A 91 1.54 -2.64 -4.44
C TRP A 91 0.65 -3.68 -3.78
N VAL A 92 -0.23 -3.21 -2.90
CA VAL A 92 -1.19 -4.04 -2.16
C VAL A 92 -2.58 -3.53 -2.43
N PHE A 93 -3.47 -4.45 -2.83
CA PHE A 93 -4.86 -4.16 -3.09
C PHE A 93 -5.78 -5.00 -2.23
N ALA A 94 -6.86 -4.38 -1.74
CA ALA A 94 -7.97 -5.04 -1.09
C ALA A 94 -9.25 -4.28 -1.44
N GLY A 95 -10.36 -5.00 -1.64
CA GLY A 95 -11.57 -4.41 -2.19
C GLY A 95 -12.85 -4.79 -1.47
N PRO A 96 -13.84 -5.36 -2.18
CA PRO A 96 -15.22 -5.46 -1.73
C PRO A 96 -15.37 -6.51 -0.63
N GLY A 97 -16.43 -6.40 0.18
CA GLY A 97 -16.74 -7.40 1.20
C GLY A 97 -17.20 -6.81 2.52
N SER A 98 -16.67 -7.30 3.64
CA SER A 98 -17.04 -6.87 4.99
C SER A 98 -15.88 -6.17 5.70
N PRO A 99 -16.04 -4.92 6.14
CA PRO A 99 -15.00 -4.20 6.87
C PRO A 99 -14.73 -4.83 8.25
N THR A 100 -15.76 -5.26 8.97
CA THR A 100 -15.65 -5.89 10.30
C THR A 100 -15.00 -7.26 10.23
N TYR A 101 -15.32 -8.07 9.21
CA TYR A 101 -14.63 -9.33 8.96
C TYR A 101 -13.13 -9.11 8.71
N THR A 102 -12.81 -8.10 7.87
CA THR A 102 -11.43 -7.72 7.56
C THR A 102 -10.66 -7.32 8.82
N LEU A 103 -11.22 -6.41 9.62
CA LEU A 103 -10.60 -5.94 10.85
C LEU A 103 -10.33 -7.08 11.83
N ARG A 104 -11.28 -8.01 12.01
CA ARG A 104 -11.09 -9.18 12.88
C ARG A 104 -9.97 -10.09 12.39
N ALA A 105 -9.79 -10.22 11.08
CA ALA A 105 -8.76 -11.07 10.50
C ALA A 105 -7.36 -10.44 10.50
N TRP A 106 -7.25 -9.11 10.56
CA TRP A 106 -5.97 -8.39 10.45
C TRP A 106 -5.46 -7.77 11.74
N ARG A 107 -6.32 -7.24 12.62
CA ARG A 107 -5.90 -6.35 13.71
C ARG A 107 -4.82 -6.93 14.61
N GLU A 108 -4.99 -8.18 15.02
CA GLU A 108 -4.06 -8.87 15.93
C GLU A 108 -2.99 -9.66 15.15
N THR A 109 -2.49 -9.08 14.06
CA THR A 109 -1.51 -9.71 13.16
C THR A 109 -0.47 -8.69 12.69
N ALA A 110 0.55 -9.12 11.95
CA ALA A 110 1.54 -8.21 11.38
C ALA A 110 1.02 -7.42 10.16
N ILE A 111 -0.19 -7.68 9.66
CA ILE A 111 -0.70 -7.04 8.43
C ILE A 111 -0.81 -5.51 8.56
N PRO A 112 -1.41 -4.94 9.64
CA PRO A 112 -1.50 -3.50 9.79
C PRO A 112 -0.14 -2.81 9.76
N ASP A 113 0.85 -3.37 10.45
CA ASP A 113 2.22 -2.84 10.47
C ASP A 113 2.88 -2.94 9.09
N LEU A 114 2.69 -4.05 8.37
CA LEU A 114 3.18 -4.19 7.00
C LEU A 114 2.56 -3.18 6.02
N LEU A 115 1.29 -2.82 6.21
CA LEU A 115 0.62 -1.78 5.42
C LEU A 115 1.14 -0.39 5.80
N ALA A 116 1.32 -0.11 7.09
CA ALA A 116 1.88 1.15 7.59
C ALA A 116 3.34 1.35 7.12
N ASP A 117 4.15 0.29 7.13
CA ASP A 117 5.54 0.32 6.67
C ASP A 117 5.62 0.67 5.17
N LYS A 118 4.68 0.20 4.35
CA LYS A 118 4.60 0.59 2.92
C LYS A 118 4.31 2.07 2.74
N LEU A 119 3.35 2.60 3.50
CA LEU A 119 2.97 4.01 3.43
C LEU A 119 4.05 4.95 3.99
N SER A 120 4.89 4.47 4.91
CA SER A 120 5.97 5.27 5.50
C SER A 120 7.29 5.19 4.72
N ARG A 121 7.55 4.11 3.98
CA ARG A 121 8.85 3.86 3.32
C ARG A 121 8.78 3.90 1.81
N ASP A 122 8.11 2.93 1.21
CA ASP A 122 7.98 2.77 -0.23
C ASP A 122 6.85 1.78 -0.53
N GLY A 123 6.03 2.12 -1.52
CA GLY A 123 4.97 1.25 -2.00
C GLY A 123 3.59 1.89 -1.95
N VAL A 124 2.62 1.08 -2.38
CA VAL A 124 1.25 1.53 -2.58
C VAL A 124 0.28 0.64 -1.82
N VAL A 125 -0.61 1.27 -1.06
CA VAL A 125 -1.80 0.63 -0.50
C VAL A 125 -3.01 1.18 -1.25
N LEU A 126 -3.69 0.34 -2.03
CA LEU A 126 -4.88 0.70 -2.78
C LEU A 126 -6.08 -0.04 -2.21
N PHE A 127 -6.93 0.62 -1.44
CA PHE A 127 -8.11 -0.01 -0.86
C PHE A 127 -9.39 0.52 -1.48
N ALA A 128 -10.34 -0.37 -1.74
CA ALA A 128 -11.64 -0.03 -2.30
C ALA A 128 -12.79 -0.52 -1.42
N SER A 129 -13.95 0.14 -1.49
CA SER A 129 -15.19 -0.31 -0.86
C SER A 129 -14.96 -0.75 0.62
N ALA A 130 -15.36 -1.96 1.00
CA ALA A 130 -15.23 -2.47 2.35
C ALA A 130 -13.81 -2.41 2.94
N ALA A 131 -12.77 -2.68 2.15
CA ALA A 131 -11.40 -2.54 2.63
C ALA A 131 -11.08 -1.08 2.98
N ALA A 132 -11.55 -0.13 2.18
CA ALA A 132 -11.27 1.29 2.36
C ALA A 132 -11.82 1.82 3.70
N LEU A 133 -12.99 1.34 4.12
CA LEU A 133 -13.58 1.64 5.44
C LEU A 133 -12.64 1.30 6.62
N THR A 134 -11.71 0.36 6.46
CA THR A 134 -10.77 -0.07 7.52
C THR A 134 -9.62 0.90 7.76
N LEU A 135 -9.34 1.81 6.82
CA LEU A 135 -8.16 2.68 6.85
C LEU A 135 -8.21 3.73 7.97
N GLY A 136 -9.40 4.20 8.33
CA GLY A 136 -9.59 5.26 9.32
C GLY A 136 -9.36 4.81 10.77
N SER A 137 -9.43 5.78 11.69
CA SER A 137 -9.46 5.49 13.14
C SER A 137 -10.71 4.73 13.55
N HIS A 138 -11.82 4.97 12.84
CA HIS A 138 -13.11 4.33 13.00
C HIS A 138 -13.61 3.83 11.66
N THR A 139 -14.48 2.83 11.70
CA THR A 139 -14.97 2.07 10.56
C THR A 139 -16.47 1.86 10.67
N VAL A 140 -17.20 2.07 9.57
CA VAL A 140 -18.64 1.78 9.51
C VAL A 140 -18.86 0.26 9.39
N PRO A 141 -19.53 -0.40 10.33
CA PRO A 141 -19.91 -1.81 10.23
C PRO A 141 -21.18 -1.96 9.37
N VAL A 142 -21.03 -1.69 8.07
CA VAL A 142 -22.17 -1.50 7.15
C VAL A 142 -23.10 -2.71 7.06
N TYR A 143 -22.59 -3.95 7.12
CA TYR A 143 -23.45 -5.13 7.05
C TYR A 143 -24.27 -5.32 8.32
N GLU A 144 -23.65 -5.08 9.46
CA GLU A 144 -24.29 -5.11 10.76
C GLU A 144 -25.41 -4.07 10.83
N ILE A 145 -25.13 -2.83 10.42
CA ILE A 145 -26.11 -1.74 10.47
C ILE A 145 -27.21 -1.93 9.42
N TYR A 146 -26.84 -2.09 8.15
CA TYR A 146 -27.80 -2.07 7.05
C TYR A 146 -28.50 -3.41 6.82
N LYS A 147 -27.79 -4.54 6.92
CA LYS A 147 -28.34 -5.87 6.60
C LYS A 147 -28.88 -6.59 7.83
N ALA A 148 -28.20 -6.50 8.97
CA ALA A 148 -28.62 -7.18 10.20
C ALA A 148 -29.49 -6.30 11.11
N GLY A 149 -29.59 -5.00 10.83
CA GLY A 149 -30.44 -4.06 11.60
C GLY A 149 -29.88 -3.72 12.98
N ILE A 150 -28.57 -3.86 13.19
CA ILE A 150 -27.91 -3.44 14.43
C ILE A 150 -27.89 -1.90 14.48
N GLU A 151 -28.06 -1.35 15.69
CA GLU A 151 -28.01 0.11 15.89
C GLU A 151 -26.69 0.72 15.37
N PRO A 152 -26.73 1.93 14.79
CA PRO A 152 -25.52 2.60 14.30
C PRO A 152 -24.47 2.74 15.41
N HIS A 153 -23.26 2.26 15.12
CA HIS A 153 -22.09 2.44 15.97
C HIS A 153 -20.82 2.45 15.12
N TRP A 154 -19.74 2.98 15.66
CA TRP A 154 -18.41 2.86 15.07
C TRP A 154 -17.72 1.57 15.53
N ALA A 155 -17.18 0.81 14.59
CA ALA A 155 -16.12 -0.14 14.90
C ALA A 155 -14.78 0.61 14.93
N GLN A 156 -13.82 0.14 15.72
CA GLN A 156 -12.45 0.66 15.65
C GLN A 156 -11.83 0.29 14.30
N GLY A 157 -11.12 1.21 13.65
CA GLY A 157 -10.40 0.96 12.39
C GLY A 157 -8.91 0.67 12.62
N LEU A 158 -8.12 0.62 11.54
CA LEU A 158 -6.66 0.40 11.60
C LEU A 158 -5.85 1.68 11.86
N ASN A 159 -6.49 2.84 11.70
CA ASN A 159 -5.88 4.17 11.83
C ASN A 159 -4.67 4.44 10.92
N LEU A 160 -4.64 3.83 9.73
CA LEU A 160 -3.59 4.05 8.73
C LEU A 160 -3.67 5.44 8.09
N LEU A 161 -4.86 6.05 8.04
CA LEU A 161 -5.01 7.42 7.51
C LEU A 161 -4.24 8.45 8.33
N GLU A 162 -4.32 8.38 9.65
CA GLU A 162 -3.64 9.35 10.52
C GLU A 162 -2.12 9.23 10.37
N ALA A 163 -1.60 8.00 10.33
CA ALA A 163 -0.19 7.74 10.09
C ALA A 163 0.27 8.23 8.70
N ALA A 164 -0.56 8.08 7.66
CA ALA A 164 -0.19 8.42 6.28
C ALA A 164 -0.37 9.91 5.96
N LEU A 165 -1.45 10.54 6.44
CA LEU A 165 -1.84 11.90 6.09
C LEU A 165 -1.38 12.93 7.14
N GLY A 166 -1.04 12.50 8.36
CA GLY A 166 -0.62 13.36 9.46
C GLY A 166 -1.75 14.08 10.18
N PHE A 167 -3.00 13.71 9.89
CA PHE A 167 -4.17 14.20 10.60
C PHE A 167 -5.23 13.10 10.66
N PRO A 168 -6.10 13.12 11.67
CA PRO A 168 -6.98 12.01 11.92
C PRO A 168 -8.26 12.07 11.08
N ALA A 169 -8.62 10.94 10.48
CA ALA A 169 -9.78 10.84 9.61
C ALA A 169 -10.48 9.49 9.70
N VAL A 170 -11.70 9.46 9.18
CA VAL A 170 -12.45 8.26 8.82
C VAL A 170 -12.74 8.34 7.32
N LEU A 171 -12.87 7.19 6.67
CA LEU A 171 -13.13 7.11 5.24
C LEU A 171 -14.46 6.42 5.01
N ILE A 172 -15.29 6.98 4.13
CA ILE A 172 -16.58 6.39 3.74
C ILE A 172 -16.62 6.30 2.19
N PRO A 173 -16.42 5.10 1.62
CA PRO A 173 -16.61 4.85 0.20
C PRO A 173 -18.10 4.75 -0.14
N HIS A 174 -18.47 4.55 -1.41
CA HIS A 174 -19.86 4.51 -1.84
C HIS A 174 -20.65 5.72 -1.31
N TYR A 175 -20.02 6.91 -1.35
CA TYR A 175 -20.52 8.08 -0.63
C TYR A 175 -21.80 8.64 -1.26
N ASP A 176 -21.93 8.55 -2.58
CA ASP A 176 -23.12 8.92 -3.37
C ASP A 176 -24.08 7.75 -3.65
N ASN A 177 -23.89 6.59 -3.01
CA ASN A 177 -24.67 5.38 -3.27
C ASN A 177 -26.19 5.66 -3.33
N ALA A 178 -26.81 5.16 -4.40
CA ALA A 178 -28.22 5.35 -4.72
C ALA A 178 -28.97 4.03 -4.95
N GLU A 179 -28.39 2.87 -4.60
CA GLU A 179 -29.01 1.56 -4.82
C GLU A 179 -30.34 1.35 -4.08
N GLY A 180 -30.62 2.15 -3.05
CA GLY A 180 -31.88 2.09 -2.30
C GLY A 180 -33.12 2.48 -3.12
N GLY A 181 -32.96 3.25 -4.20
CA GLY A 181 -34.07 3.74 -5.03
C GLY A 181 -35.00 4.70 -4.28
N ASN A 182 -35.90 4.16 -3.46
CA ASN A 182 -36.93 4.92 -2.74
C ASN A 182 -36.52 5.35 -1.32
N HIS A 183 -35.34 4.97 -0.85
CA HIS A 183 -34.80 5.38 0.45
C HIS A 183 -33.33 5.79 0.35
N ASP A 184 -32.89 6.63 1.29
CA ASP A 184 -31.54 7.17 1.32
C ASP A 184 -30.51 6.09 1.67
N THR A 185 -29.62 5.80 0.72
CA THR A 185 -28.53 4.82 0.85
C THR A 185 -27.16 5.46 0.65
N ARG A 186 -27.10 6.79 0.60
CA ARG A 186 -25.83 7.52 0.54
C ARG A 186 -24.96 7.16 1.73
N PHE A 187 -23.67 7.44 1.60
CA PHE A 187 -22.67 7.24 2.66
C PHE A 187 -22.53 5.77 3.07
N CYS A 188 -22.39 4.88 2.07
CA CYS A 188 -22.28 3.43 2.30
C CYS A 188 -23.51 2.84 3.01
N TYR A 189 -24.71 3.03 2.44
CA TYR A 189 -26.00 2.53 2.94
C TYR A 189 -26.44 3.08 4.31
N LEU A 190 -25.79 4.13 4.82
CA LEU A 190 -26.19 4.77 6.07
C LEU A 190 -27.40 5.70 5.87
N GLY A 191 -27.37 6.51 4.81
CA GLY A 191 -28.23 7.67 4.66
C GLY A 191 -27.90 8.80 5.65
N GLU A 192 -28.43 10.00 5.41
CA GLU A 192 -28.12 11.20 6.20
C GLU A 192 -28.42 11.02 7.69
N ALA A 193 -29.55 10.38 8.01
CA ALA A 193 -30.01 10.21 9.38
C ALA A 193 -29.00 9.40 10.23
N ARG A 194 -28.53 8.26 9.73
CA ARG A 194 -27.56 7.43 10.47
C ARG A 194 -26.17 8.03 10.45
N LEU A 195 -25.74 8.64 9.34
CA LEU A 195 -24.44 9.31 9.28
C LEU A 195 -24.36 10.46 10.29
N SER A 196 -25.43 11.26 10.44
CA SER A 196 -25.44 12.36 11.40
C SER A 196 -25.35 11.90 12.86
N LEU A 197 -26.00 10.78 13.20
CA LEU A 197 -25.88 10.17 14.52
C LEU A 197 -24.44 9.70 14.78
N LEU A 198 -23.87 8.95 13.83
CA LEU A 198 -22.50 8.46 13.92
C LEU A 198 -21.49 9.62 13.99
N GLU A 199 -21.65 10.66 13.19
CA GLU A 199 -20.75 11.82 13.18
C GLU A 199 -20.73 12.55 14.54
N ALA A 200 -21.86 12.61 15.26
CA ALA A 200 -21.94 13.20 16.59
C ALA A 200 -21.17 12.40 17.66
N GLU A 201 -20.93 11.11 17.43
CA GLU A 201 -20.13 10.25 18.30
C GLU A 201 -18.63 10.30 18.00
N LEU A 202 -18.23 10.83 16.83
CA LEU A 202 -16.82 10.98 16.50
C LEU A 202 -16.17 12.09 17.34
N PRO A 203 -14.88 11.95 17.69
CA PRO A 203 -14.13 13.06 18.24
C PRO A 203 -14.16 14.28 17.28
N PRO A 204 -14.35 15.52 17.78
CA PRO A 204 -14.62 16.69 16.94
C PRO A 204 -13.54 17.05 15.90
N ASP A 205 -12.32 16.57 16.08
CA ASP A 205 -11.19 16.80 15.17
C ASP A 205 -11.16 15.82 13.99
N ARG A 206 -11.95 14.73 14.04
CA ARG A 206 -11.99 13.71 12.98
C ARG A 206 -12.67 14.26 11.72
N LEU A 207 -11.98 14.11 10.60
CA LEU A 207 -12.53 14.41 9.28
C LEU A 207 -13.21 13.17 8.69
N ILE A 208 -14.39 13.33 8.09
CA ILE A 208 -14.99 12.31 7.23
C ILE A 208 -14.54 12.58 5.80
N ILE A 209 -13.84 11.62 5.21
CA ILE A 209 -13.42 11.61 3.81
C ILE A 209 -14.37 10.68 3.05
N GLY A 210 -15.29 11.27 2.31
CA GLY A 210 -16.24 10.59 1.44
C GLY A 210 -15.68 10.40 0.03
N VAL A 211 -15.76 9.18 -0.51
CA VAL A 211 -15.38 8.90 -1.90
C VAL A 211 -16.55 8.24 -2.61
N ASP A 212 -17.02 8.90 -3.67
CA ASP A 212 -18.13 8.44 -4.49
C ASP A 212 -17.81 7.15 -5.26
N GLU A 213 -18.85 6.49 -5.73
CA GLU A 213 -18.74 5.35 -6.63
C GLU A 213 -17.99 5.72 -7.92
N HIS A 214 -17.28 4.74 -8.48
CA HIS A 214 -16.43 4.94 -9.67
C HIS A 214 -15.48 6.16 -9.59
N THR A 215 -15.02 6.47 -8.38
CA THR A 215 -14.09 7.59 -8.11
C THR A 215 -12.86 7.05 -7.38
N ALA A 216 -11.69 7.50 -7.80
CA ALA A 216 -10.41 7.18 -7.19
C ALA A 216 -9.73 8.45 -6.67
N VAL A 217 -9.25 8.40 -5.44
CA VAL A 217 -8.45 9.45 -4.81
C VAL A 217 -7.06 8.91 -4.55
N VAL A 218 -6.06 9.53 -5.18
CA VAL A 218 -4.65 9.18 -5.00
C VAL A 218 -4.02 10.20 -4.04
N PHE A 219 -3.69 9.75 -2.84
CA PHE A 219 -2.91 10.51 -1.86
C PHE A 219 -1.43 10.23 -2.09
N ASP A 220 -0.76 11.22 -2.66
CA ASP A 220 0.69 11.24 -2.81
C ASP A 220 1.33 11.71 -1.51
N LEU A 221 1.93 10.78 -0.76
CA LEU A 221 2.44 11.06 0.59
C LEU A 221 3.77 11.83 0.56
N ASP A 222 4.47 11.79 -0.58
CA ASP A 222 5.73 12.52 -0.79
C ASP A 222 5.44 13.97 -1.22
N ALA A 223 4.55 14.14 -2.21
CA ALA A 223 4.11 15.46 -2.65
C ALA A 223 3.13 16.14 -1.68
N LYS A 224 2.55 15.37 -0.74
CA LYS A 224 1.49 15.80 0.19
C LYS A 224 0.27 16.36 -0.55
N THR A 225 -0.17 15.66 -1.59
CA THR A 225 -1.32 16.04 -2.41
C THR A 225 -2.32 14.91 -2.56
N ALA A 226 -3.62 15.22 -2.66
CA ALA A 226 -4.65 14.29 -3.09
C ALA A 226 -5.18 14.68 -4.47
N THR A 227 -5.18 13.73 -5.40
CA THR A 227 -5.73 13.91 -6.75
C THR A 227 -6.99 13.08 -6.92
N VAL A 228 -8.08 13.73 -7.36
CA VAL A 228 -9.38 13.09 -7.60
C VAL A 228 -9.50 12.70 -9.06
N SER A 229 -9.97 11.49 -9.34
CA SER A 229 -10.18 10.97 -10.69
C SER A 229 -11.38 10.04 -10.75
N GLY A 230 -11.89 9.74 -11.94
CA GLY A 230 -13.11 8.93 -12.11
C GLY A 230 -14.33 9.80 -12.41
N ASN A 231 -15.50 9.34 -11.99
CA ASN A 231 -16.78 9.91 -12.44
C ASN A 231 -17.51 10.75 -11.36
N GLY A 232 -17.16 10.58 -10.09
CA GLY A 232 -17.81 11.26 -8.97
C GLY A 232 -16.87 12.23 -8.26
N LEU A 233 -17.10 12.39 -6.96
CA LEU A 233 -16.51 13.42 -6.12
C LEU A 233 -15.71 12.82 -4.95
N LEU A 234 -14.76 13.62 -4.48
CA LEU A 234 -14.23 13.54 -3.12
C LEU A 234 -15.02 14.53 -2.26
N THR A 235 -15.60 14.09 -1.15
CA THR A 235 -16.28 14.96 -0.19
C THR A 235 -15.53 15.00 1.13
N LEU A 236 -15.23 16.20 1.63
CA LEU A 236 -14.73 16.41 2.98
C LEU A 236 -15.89 16.88 3.86
N ARG A 237 -16.15 16.17 4.96
CA ARG A 237 -17.22 16.51 5.90
C ARG A 237 -16.72 16.58 7.34
N ARG A 238 -17.15 17.60 8.08
CA ARG A 238 -16.94 17.73 9.53
C ARG A 238 -18.07 18.56 10.14
N ALA A 239 -18.62 18.09 11.25
CA ALA A 239 -19.71 18.73 11.99
C ALA A 239 -20.91 19.09 11.10
N GLY A 240 -21.31 18.19 10.21
CA GLY A 240 -22.44 18.37 9.31
C GLY A 240 -22.19 19.28 8.10
N VAL A 241 -21.02 19.92 8.00
CA VAL A 241 -20.64 20.76 6.87
C VAL A 241 -19.85 19.92 5.87
N SER A 242 -20.21 20.00 4.58
CA SER A 242 -19.52 19.27 3.51
C SER A 242 -18.96 20.22 2.45
N THR A 243 -17.83 19.83 1.84
CA THR A 243 -17.29 20.43 0.62
C THR A 243 -16.89 19.32 -0.33
N ALA A 244 -17.34 19.42 -1.59
CA ALA A 244 -17.11 18.41 -2.61
C ALA A 244 -16.11 18.90 -3.66
N PHE A 245 -15.27 17.98 -4.13
CA PHE A 245 -14.20 18.23 -5.08
C PHE A 245 -14.35 17.25 -6.26
N PRO A 246 -14.60 17.73 -7.49
CA PRO A 246 -14.80 16.87 -8.64
C PRO A 246 -13.52 16.23 -9.14
N ALA A 247 -13.65 15.20 -9.99
CA ALA A 247 -12.54 14.65 -10.75
C ALA A 247 -11.70 15.73 -11.45
N GLY A 248 -10.37 15.59 -11.39
CA GLY A 248 -9.40 16.60 -11.82
C GLY A 248 -8.95 17.56 -10.71
N SER A 249 -9.62 17.58 -9.57
CA SER A 249 -9.18 18.37 -8.42
C SER A 249 -7.88 17.83 -7.84
N VAL A 250 -6.99 18.74 -7.45
CA VAL A 250 -5.76 18.45 -6.70
C VAL A 250 -5.77 19.31 -5.45
N LEU A 251 -5.69 18.67 -4.28
CA LEU A 251 -5.67 19.34 -2.97
C LEU A 251 -4.34 19.09 -2.28
N SER A 252 -3.85 20.07 -1.51
CA SER A 252 -2.75 19.80 -0.58
C SER A 252 -3.27 19.09 0.68
N PHE A 253 -2.40 18.41 1.43
CA PHE A 253 -2.79 17.84 2.72
C PHE A 253 -3.22 18.90 3.75
N ALA A 254 -2.73 20.14 3.62
CA ALA A 254 -3.20 21.25 4.43
C ALA A 254 -4.67 21.59 4.12
N ASP A 255 -5.06 21.61 2.84
CA ASP A 255 -6.45 21.80 2.42
C ASP A 255 -7.34 20.65 2.92
N LEU A 256 -6.86 19.41 2.83
CA LEU A 256 -7.58 18.27 3.38
C LEU A 256 -7.78 18.39 4.90
N ALA A 257 -6.72 18.71 5.65
CA ALA A 257 -6.78 18.83 7.11
C ALA A 257 -7.72 19.95 7.59
N ALA A 258 -7.77 21.07 6.84
CA ALA A 258 -8.72 22.16 7.04
C ALA A 258 -10.19 21.72 6.83
N GLY A 259 -10.40 20.62 6.10
CA GLY A 259 -11.71 20.01 5.91
C GLY A 259 -12.65 20.90 5.08
N PRO A 260 -13.94 20.98 5.43
CA PRO A 260 -14.91 21.79 4.68
C PRO A 260 -14.58 23.29 4.62
N ALA A 261 -13.72 23.81 5.50
CA ALA A 261 -13.30 25.21 5.47
C ALA A 261 -12.40 25.55 4.27
N ALA A 262 -11.77 24.56 3.63
CA ALA A 262 -10.88 24.77 2.49
C ALA A 262 -11.59 25.34 1.25
N GLY A 263 -12.87 25.01 1.06
CA GLY A 263 -13.68 25.51 -0.07
C GLY A 263 -13.96 27.01 -0.04
N LEU A 264 -13.77 27.67 1.12
CA LEU A 264 -13.98 29.11 1.28
C LEU A 264 -12.76 29.95 0.89
N ALA A 265 -11.56 29.36 0.83
CA ALA A 265 -10.32 30.08 0.54
C ALA A 265 -10.04 30.26 -0.97
N THR A 266 -10.63 29.43 -1.83
CA THR A 266 -10.36 29.43 -3.29
C THR A 266 -11.36 30.27 -4.11
N GLY A 267 -12.34 30.92 -3.48
CA GLY A 267 -13.40 31.69 -4.14
C GLY A 267 -13.15 33.18 -4.42
N ALA A 268 -11.95 33.72 -4.16
CA ALA A 268 -11.65 35.15 -4.35
C ALA A 268 -10.90 35.48 -5.67
N GLY A 269 -10.96 34.60 -6.67
CA GLY A 269 -10.46 34.85 -8.02
C GLY A 269 -11.59 35.27 -8.97
N ARG A 270 -11.86 36.57 -9.08
CA ARG A 270 -12.82 37.16 -10.03
C ARG A 270 -12.58 36.68 -11.47
N ALA A 271 -13.51 35.90 -12.01
CA ALA A 271 -13.77 35.83 -13.45
C ALA A 271 -14.84 36.89 -13.81
N THR A 272 -14.40 38.10 -14.14
CA THR A 272 -15.26 39.09 -14.81
C THR A 272 -15.09 38.92 -16.32
N GLY A 273 -16.14 38.45 -16.99
CA GLY A 273 -16.12 38.27 -18.44
C GLY A 273 -17.45 37.83 -19.04
N ALA A 274 -18.55 38.51 -18.70
CA ALA A 274 -19.80 38.40 -19.45
C ALA A 274 -20.26 39.81 -19.85
N GLY A 275 -19.98 40.14 -21.11
CA GLY A 275 -20.50 41.35 -21.74
C GLY A 275 -21.99 41.20 -22.03
N ARG A 276 -22.79 42.17 -21.59
CA ARG A 276 -23.98 42.60 -22.32
C ARG A 276 -24.31 44.04 -21.98
N ALA A 277 -24.44 44.81 -23.05
CA ALA A 277 -24.75 46.22 -23.08
C ALA A 277 -26.20 46.50 -22.68
N THR A 278 -26.42 47.57 -21.92
CA THR A 278 -27.51 48.55 -22.12
C THR A 278 -27.10 49.88 -21.48
N GLY A 279 -27.43 50.98 -22.16
CA GLY A 279 -26.89 52.31 -21.89
C GLY A 279 -27.80 53.27 -21.11
N ALA A 280 -27.29 54.49 -21.10
CA ALA A 280 -27.92 55.79 -20.80
C ALA A 280 -28.13 56.20 -19.33
N GLY A 281 -27.63 57.40 -19.00
CA GLY A 281 -28.10 58.19 -17.86
C GLY A 281 -27.06 59.14 -17.26
N ARG A 282 -27.11 60.42 -17.63
CA ARG A 282 -26.28 61.55 -17.15
C ARG A 282 -26.56 61.92 -15.68
N SER A 283 -25.59 62.53 -14.98
CA SER A 283 -25.68 63.81 -14.21
C SER A 283 -24.44 63.95 -13.28
N THR A 284 -23.51 64.91 -13.50
CA THR A 284 -23.35 66.30 -12.96
C THR A 284 -22.80 66.44 -11.53
N GLY A 285 -21.74 67.25 -11.39
CA GLY A 285 -21.28 67.96 -10.16
C GLY A 285 -19.80 67.70 -9.81
N ALA A 286 -18.79 68.48 -10.25
CA ALA A 286 -18.26 69.73 -9.66
C ALA A 286 -18.03 69.61 -8.13
N GLY A 287 -16.83 69.38 -7.58
CA GLY A 287 -15.62 70.25 -7.47
C GLY A 287 -15.57 70.95 -6.09
N PRO A 288 -14.45 71.45 -5.51
CA PRO A 288 -13.03 71.29 -5.83
C PRO A 288 -12.12 70.99 -4.59
N ALA A 289 -10.80 71.00 -4.84
CA ALA A 289 -9.67 70.79 -3.93
C ALA A 289 -9.33 71.96 -2.99
N MET A 290 -8.48 71.72 -1.97
CA MET A 290 -7.24 72.47 -1.62
C MET A 290 -6.69 72.05 -0.23
N GLY A 291 -5.37 71.82 -0.13
CA GLY A 291 -4.60 71.73 1.14
C GLY A 291 -4.31 73.12 1.75
N PRO A 292 -3.28 73.33 2.62
CA PRO A 292 -2.05 72.55 2.80
C PRO A 292 -1.45 72.42 4.25
N ALA A 293 -0.42 71.57 4.35
CA ALA A 293 0.88 71.63 5.07
C ALA A 293 1.09 72.20 6.50
N ALA A 294 1.93 71.43 7.24
CA ALA A 294 3.17 71.78 7.96
C ALA A 294 3.19 71.71 9.52
N GLY A 295 4.22 71.02 10.06
CA GLY A 295 4.67 71.17 11.45
C GLY A 295 5.36 69.95 12.10
N VAL A 296 6.69 69.90 12.05
CA VAL A 296 7.66 69.10 12.86
C VAL A 296 8.46 70.18 13.65
N PRO A 297 9.04 70.02 14.89
CA PRO A 297 10.07 68.99 15.18
C PRO A 297 10.44 68.62 16.66
N THR A 298 11.46 67.73 16.78
CA THR A 298 12.51 67.57 17.84
C THR A 298 12.12 67.08 19.26
N GLY A 299 12.90 66.32 20.05
CA GLY A 299 14.30 65.82 20.03
C GLY A 299 14.47 64.67 21.08
N ALA A 300 15.39 63.71 20.91
CA ALA A 300 16.79 63.64 21.36
C ALA A 300 17.04 63.47 22.89
N GLY A 301 17.79 62.43 23.29
CA GLY A 301 18.51 62.41 24.59
C GLY A 301 18.77 61.06 25.27
N LEU A 302 19.91 60.43 24.98
CA LEU A 302 20.67 59.43 25.77
C LEU A 302 21.33 60.13 27.02
N PRO A 303 21.92 59.45 28.06
CA PRO A 303 23.08 58.55 27.91
C PRO A 303 23.40 57.45 28.96
N ALA A 304 24.50 56.77 28.62
CA ALA A 304 25.35 55.71 29.19
C ALA A 304 25.71 55.66 30.70
N GLY A 305 26.20 54.47 31.11
CA GLY A 305 27.03 54.23 32.29
C GLY A 305 27.65 52.81 32.29
N SER A 306 28.95 52.72 32.61
CA SER A 306 29.90 51.62 32.37
C SER A 306 30.49 51.00 33.64
N GLY A 307 31.08 49.79 33.53
CA GLY A 307 32.04 49.16 34.46
C GLY A 307 31.48 47.97 35.26
N ALA A 308 32.17 46.87 35.55
CA ALA A 308 33.59 46.51 35.50
C ALA A 308 33.74 44.97 35.43
N GLY A 309 34.90 44.50 34.95
CA GLY A 309 35.23 43.08 34.84
C GLY A 309 35.76 42.45 36.13
N LEU A 310 35.58 41.13 36.24
CA LEU A 310 36.33 40.24 37.11
C LEU A 310 36.72 39.00 36.30
N ALA A 311 37.98 38.60 36.47
CA ALA A 311 38.66 37.55 35.75
C ALA A 311 38.20 36.15 36.21
N GLU A 312 38.04 35.23 35.26
CA GLU A 312 38.11 33.79 35.53
C GLU A 312 39.14 33.11 34.61
N SER A 313 39.99 32.35 35.27
CA SER A 313 41.11 31.57 34.79
C SER A 313 40.69 30.34 33.99
N GLY A 314 41.39 30.10 32.87
CA GLY A 314 41.80 28.79 32.35
C GLY A 314 40.77 27.66 32.28
N ARG A 315 40.20 27.42 31.09
CA ARG A 315 39.71 26.10 30.67
C ARG A 315 40.31 25.75 29.30
N PRO A 316 40.83 24.52 29.11
CA PRO A 316 41.42 24.10 27.85
C PRO A 316 40.35 24.02 26.76
N GLY A 317 40.71 24.41 25.55
CA GLY A 317 39.82 24.44 24.39
C GLY A 317 39.22 23.08 24.09
N TRP A 318 37.90 23.00 24.11
CA TRP A 318 37.16 21.90 23.53
C TRP A 318 37.29 21.99 22.01
N VAL A 319 38.13 21.14 21.44
CA VAL A 319 38.05 20.83 20.01
C VAL A 319 36.68 20.19 19.81
N ALA A 320 35.82 20.81 19.00
CA ALA A 320 34.54 20.24 18.63
C ALA A 320 34.79 18.86 18.01
N GLY A 321 34.46 17.80 18.75
CA GLY A 321 34.44 16.45 18.22
C GLY A 321 33.49 16.40 17.03
N ALA A 322 33.91 15.71 15.97
CA ALA A 322 33.03 15.36 14.86
C ALA A 322 31.69 14.81 15.41
N PRO A 323 30.55 15.07 14.75
CA PRO A 323 29.27 14.55 15.21
C PRO A 323 29.39 13.03 15.37
N PRO A 324 28.82 12.44 16.45
CA PRO A 324 28.87 11.00 16.63
C PRO A 324 28.26 10.35 15.39
N VAL A 325 29.03 9.44 14.78
CA VAL A 325 28.54 8.62 13.67
C VAL A 325 27.38 7.81 14.26
N SER A 326 26.15 8.13 13.86
CA SER A 326 24.96 7.43 14.32
C SER A 326 25.14 5.94 14.01
N GLN A 327 25.22 5.11 15.05
CA GLN A 327 25.25 3.66 14.85
C GLN A 327 24.00 3.25 14.07
N PRO A 328 24.12 2.35 13.08
CA PRO A 328 22.97 1.89 12.32
C PRO A 328 21.97 1.24 13.26
N SER A 329 20.69 1.62 13.14
CA SER A 329 19.62 1.00 13.93
C SER A 329 19.46 -0.46 13.54
N LEU A 330 19.02 -1.32 14.47
CA LEU A 330 18.73 -2.73 14.16
C LEU A 330 17.78 -2.88 12.96
N ARG A 331 16.80 -1.98 12.84
CA ARG A 331 15.89 -1.92 11.69
C ARG A 331 16.63 -1.62 10.38
N GLY A 332 17.59 -0.68 10.37
CA GLY A 332 18.39 -0.39 9.18
C GLY A 332 19.33 -1.54 8.78
N VAL A 333 19.91 -2.23 9.77
CA VAL A 333 20.67 -3.47 9.53
C VAL A 333 19.77 -4.54 8.91
N ALA A 334 18.56 -4.70 9.45
CA ALA A 334 17.59 -5.67 8.94
C ALA A 334 17.19 -5.39 7.47
N ASP A 335 16.99 -4.11 7.12
CA ASP A 335 16.68 -3.70 5.74
C ASP A 335 17.82 -4.03 4.76
N ASP A 336 19.08 -3.76 5.12
CA ASP A 336 20.25 -4.06 4.27
C ASP A 336 20.41 -5.57 4.06
N LEU A 337 20.23 -6.35 5.12
CA LEU A 337 20.31 -7.80 5.05
C LEU A 337 19.18 -8.41 4.21
N ASP A 338 17.95 -7.87 4.24
CA ASP A 338 16.88 -8.32 3.34
C ASP A 338 17.19 -8.02 1.87
N ALA A 339 17.77 -6.86 1.58
CA ALA A 339 18.18 -6.50 0.23
C ALA A 339 19.31 -7.43 -0.29
N ARG A 340 20.30 -7.73 0.56
CA ARG A 340 21.38 -8.69 0.26
C ARG A 340 20.82 -10.10 0.04
N PHE A 341 19.94 -10.57 0.93
CA PHE A 341 19.25 -11.85 0.80
C PHE A 341 18.44 -11.92 -0.51
N ALA A 342 17.68 -10.87 -0.84
CA ALA A 342 16.88 -10.83 -2.06
C ALA A 342 17.76 -10.92 -3.32
N THR A 343 18.90 -10.25 -3.33
CA THR A 343 19.88 -10.30 -4.42
C THR A 343 20.49 -11.70 -4.56
N ALA A 344 20.90 -12.32 -3.45
CA ALA A 344 21.41 -13.69 -3.43
C ALA A 344 20.37 -14.71 -3.91
N LEU A 345 19.12 -14.57 -3.45
CA LEU A 345 18.02 -15.46 -3.83
C LEU A 345 17.72 -15.37 -5.34
N ALA A 346 17.77 -14.16 -5.91
CA ALA A 346 17.60 -13.96 -7.35
C ALA A 346 18.74 -14.62 -8.16
N ALA A 347 19.97 -14.59 -7.63
CA ALA A 347 21.12 -15.26 -8.22
C ALA A 347 21.16 -16.79 -7.98
N ARG A 348 20.21 -17.32 -7.17
CA ARG A 348 20.22 -18.71 -6.66
C ARG A 348 21.49 -19.07 -5.87
N ASP A 349 22.12 -18.08 -5.24
CA ASP A 349 23.25 -18.28 -4.35
C ASP A 349 22.73 -18.64 -2.94
N VAL A 350 22.62 -19.95 -2.68
CA VAL A 350 22.06 -20.47 -1.43
C VAL A 350 22.96 -20.12 -0.23
N ASP A 351 24.28 -20.16 -0.41
CA ASP A 351 25.23 -19.88 0.66
C ASP A 351 25.15 -18.41 1.09
N ALA A 352 25.06 -17.48 0.13
CA ALA A 352 24.86 -16.06 0.43
C ALA A 352 23.48 -15.76 1.05
N CYS A 353 22.43 -16.52 0.67
CA CYS A 353 21.13 -16.44 1.33
C CYS A 353 21.22 -16.85 2.80
N VAL A 354 21.86 -17.99 3.08
CA VAL A 354 22.04 -18.51 4.45
C VAL A 354 22.90 -17.54 5.26
N ALA A 355 23.97 -16.98 4.69
CA ALA A 355 24.82 -16.01 5.36
C ALA A 355 24.03 -14.77 5.82
N ALA A 356 23.21 -14.16 4.95
CA ALA A 356 22.39 -13.00 5.31
C ALA A 356 21.36 -13.33 6.41
N LEU A 357 20.82 -14.55 6.39
CA LEU A 357 19.85 -15.04 7.38
C LEU A 357 20.51 -15.22 8.77
N LEU A 358 21.70 -15.83 8.82
CA LEU A 358 22.47 -15.98 10.05
C LEU A 358 22.97 -14.61 10.58
N GLU A 359 23.36 -13.71 9.69
CA GLU A 359 23.77 -12.34 10.06
C GLU A 359 22.59 -11.54 10.64
N MET A 360 21.37 -11.73 10.13
CA MET A 360 20.15 -11.13 10.69
C MET A 360 19.84 -11.69 12.09
N GLU A 361 19.95 -13.01 12.27
CA GLU A 361 19.75 -13.65 13.57
C GLU A 361 20.75 -13.13 14.60
N GLN A 362 22.04 -13.06 14.23
CA GLN A 362 23.08 -12.50 15.09
C GLN A 362 22.82 -11.03 15.43
N ALA A 363 22.41 -10.20 14.46
CA ALA A 363 22.09 -8.79 14.70
C ALA A 363 20.93 -8.63 15.71
N ILE A 364 19.92 -9.50 15.65
CA ILE A 364 18.82 -9.52 16.62
C ILE A 364 19.32 -9.90 18.02
N VAL A 365 20.20 -10.91 18.11
CA VAL A 365 20.80 -11.35 19.37
C VAL A 365 21.65 -10.24 19.99
N ASP A 366 22.56 -9.65 19.22
CA ASP A 366 23.47 -8.61 19.68
C ASP A 366 22.71 -7.40 20.23
N TRP A 367 21.67 -6.97 19.51
CA TRP A 367 20.83 -5.85 19.95
C TRP A 367 20.00 -6.18 21.19
N SER A 368 19.56 -7.43 21.34
CA SER A 368 18.82 -7.87 22.53
C SER A 368 19.68 -7.86 23.81
N GLY A 369 21.02 -7.92 23.66
CA GLY A 369 21.96 -7.85 24.79
C GLY A 369 22.18 -6.44 25.34
N ASP A 370 21.89 -5.40 24.56
CA ASP A 370 22.35 -4.02 24.82
C ASP A 370 21.24 -3.04 25.27
N THR A 371 19.95 -3.41 25.27
CA THR A 371 18.85 -2.47 25.59
C THR A 371 17.78 -3.02 26.54
N GLU A 372 17.47 -2.28 27.62
CA GLU A 372 16.34 -2.54 28.56
C GLU A 372 14.95 -2.32 27.92
N THR A 373 14.87 -2.17 26.60
CA THR A 373 13.62 -1.97 25.83
C THR A 373 13.53 -3.01 24.72
N ASN A 374 12.64 -3.98 24.92
CA ASN A 374 12.42 -5.16 24.08
C ASN A 374 11.64 -4.88 22.76
N ASP A 375 11.32 -3.62 22.45
CA ASP A 375 10.36 -3.28 21.39
C ASP A 375 10.99 -3.15 19.99
N GLY A 376 12.31 -3.32 19.86
CA GLY A 376 13.04 -3.13 18.59
C GLY A 376 13.17 -4.36 17.68
N ALA A 377 12.96 -5.57 18.21
CA ALA A 377 13.33 -6.81 17.53
C ALA A 377 12.20 -7.43 16.67
N ASP A 378 10.95 -6.98 16.82
CA ASP A 378 9.82 -7.59 16.13
C ASP A 378 9.89 -7.41 14.61
N TYR A 379 10.29 -6.22 14.17
CA TYR A 379 10.47 -5.95 12.75
C TYR A 379 11.57 -6.83 12.11
N PRO A 380 12.82 -6.84 12.62
CA PRO A 380 13.88 -7.76 12.16
C PRO A 380 13.48 -9.23 12.22
N ARG A 381 12.85 -9.70 13.31
CA ARG A 381 12.36 -11.08 13.42
C ARG A 381 11.35 -11.41 12.33
N SER A 382 10.49 -10.45 11.97
CA SER A 382 9.54 -10.61 10.88
C SER A 382 10.28 -10.77 9.54
N ILE A 383 11.33 -9.99 9.28
CA ILE A 383 12.16 -10.13 8.08
C ILE A 383 12.86 -11.48 8.06
N LEU A 384 13.51 -11.87 9.16
CA LEU A 384 14.20 -13.15 9.31
C LEU A 384 13.29 -14.33 8.96
N ARG A 385 12.07 -14.35 9.51
CA ARG A 385 11.06 -15.37 9.19
C ARG A 385 10.70 -15.36 7.70
N GLY A 386 10.59 -14.18 7.09
CA GLY A 386 10.36 -14.04 5.66
C GLY A 386 11.50 -14.60 4.80
N MET A 387 12.76 -14.37 5.18
CA MET A 387 13.94 -14.95 4.53
C MET A 387 13.89 -16.48 4.60
N VAL A 388 13.60 -17.06 5.77
CA VAL A 388 13.47 -18.53 5.97
C VAL A 388 12.43 -19.09 5.01
N VAL A 389 11.26 -18.46 4.90
CA VAL A 389 10.22 -18.97 4.00
C VAL A 389 10.64 -18.88 2.55
N ARG A 390 11.16 -17.73 2.10
CA ARG A 390 11.62 -17.50 0.72
C ARG A 390 12.71 -18.51 0.31
N LEU A 391 13.67 -18.78 1.19
CA LEU A 391 14.69 -19.81 0.98
C LEU A 391 14.07 -21.21 0.93
N GLY A 392 13.11 -21.49 1.82
CA GLY A 392 12.34 -22.73 1.79
C GLY A 392 11.56 -22.93 0.49
N GLU A 393 11.12 -21.86 -0.19
CA GLU A 393 10.46 -21.98 -1.50
C GLU A 393 11.42 -22.38 -2.61
N LEU A 394 12.64 -21.84 -2.58
CA LEU A 394 13.71 -22.26 -3.47
C LEU A 394 14.06 -23.74 -3.22
N ALA A 395 14.20 -24.12 -1.95
CA ALA A 395 14.46 -25.49 -1.55
C ALA A 395 13.35 -26.46 -2.00
N ARG A 396 12.06 -26.07 -1.92
CA ARG A 396 10.95 -26.93 -2.42
C ARG A 396 11.07 -27.25 -3.91
N ARG A 397 11.53 -26.29 -4.73
CA ARG A 397 11.78 -26.54 -6.16
C ARG A 397 13.00 -27.43 -6.38
N GLY A 398 14.02 -27.31 -5.53
CA GLY A 398 15.20 -28.18 -5.57
C GLY A 398 14.98 -29.57 -4.97
N ALA A 399 13.98 -29.73 -4.10
CA ALA A 399 13.64 -30.98 -3.42
C ALA A 399 12.71 -31.88 -4.24
N THR A 400 12.16 -31.39 -5.37
CA THR A 400 11.49 -32.22 -6.37
C THR A 400 12.50 -33.21 -6.93
N ASP A 401 12.11 -34.49 -7.08
CA ASP A 401 12.97 -35.49 -7.71
C ASP A 401 13.35 -34.98 -9.12
N PRO A 402 14.65 -34.81 -9.44
CA PRO A 402 15.07 -34.40 -10.77
C PRO A 402 14.48 -35.27 -11.87
N ALA A 403 14.22 -36.56 -11.59
CA ALA A 403 13.55 -37.48 -12.51
C ALA A 403 12.13 -37.02 -12.86
N GLU A 404 11.34 -36.51 -11.91
CA GLU A 404 10.01 -35.98 -12.19
C GLU A 404 10.05 -34.75 -13.11
N THR A 405 11.10 -33.94 -12.99
CA THR A 405 11.26 -32.72 -13.81
C THR A 405 11.67 -33.04 -15.24
N VAL A 406 12.62 -33.96 -15.43
CA VAL A 406 13.13 -34.32 -16.77
C VAL A 406 12.32 -35.42 -17.45
N GLY A 407 11.49 -36.15 -16.70
CA GLY A 407 10.81 -37.35 -17.15
C GLY A 407 10.02 -37.20 -18.45
N PRO A 408 9.16 -36.19 -18.61
CA PRO A 408 8.41 -35.99 -19.86
C PRO A 408 9.31 -35.85 -21.10
N PHE A 409 10.52 -35.30 -20.95
CA PHE A 409 11.48 -35.14 -22.05
C PHE A 409 12.23 -36.45 -22.32
N VAL A 410 12.61 -37.18 -21.26
CA VAL A 410 13.27 -38.48 -21.39
C VAL A 410 12.33 -39.52 -22.00
N ASP A 411 11.08 -39.55 -21.56
CA ASP A 411 10.05 -40.46 -22.09
C ASP A 411 9.80 -40.22 -23.58
N ALA A 412 9.75 -38.96 -24.03
CA ALA A 412 9.63 -38.62 -25.45
C ALA A 412 10.82 -39.11 -26.28
N LEU A 413 12.04 -39.04 -25.74
CA LEU A 413 13.24 -39.56 -26.39
C LEU A 413 13.26 -41.10 -26.40
N VAL A 414 12.80 -41.75 -25.33
CA VAL A 414 12.62 -43.22 -25.28
C VAL A 414 11.59 -43.67 -26.32
N GLU A 415 10.49 -42.94 -26.48
CA GLU A 415 9.50 -43.21 -27.52
C GLU A 415 10.09 -43.06 -28.93
N LEU A 416 10.84 -41.98 -29.18
CA LEU A 416 11.54 -41.76 -30.45
C LEU A 416 12.52 -42.90 -30.76
N ARG A 417 13.29 -43.35 -29.75
CA ARG A 417 14.17 -44.50 -29.85
C ARG A 417 13.39 -45.78 -30.20
N GLY A 418 12.22 -45.99 -29.61
CA GLY A 418 11.33 -47.11 -29.92
C GLY A 418 10.84 -47.11 -31.36
N ARG A 419 10.37 -45.95 -31.85
CA ARG A 419 9.94 -45.76 -33.25
C ARG A 419 11.08 -46.00 -34.24
N ALA A 420 12.29 -45.52 -33.94
CA ALA A 420 13.47 -45.76 -34.76
C ALA A 420 13.79 -47.26 -34.90
N ARG A 421 13.68 -48.03 -33.80
CA ARG A 421 13.85 -49.50 -33.83
C ARG A 421 12.80 -50.21 -34.69
N LEU A 422 11.53 -49.80 -34.59
CA LEU A 422 10.44 -50.36 -35.42
C LEU A 422 10.68 -50.12 -36.91
N ASN A 423 11.20 -48.94 -37.26
CA ASN A 423 11.56 -48.58 -38.63
C ASN A 423 12.91 -49.15 -39.09
N ARG A 424 13.60 -49.94 -38.25
CA ARG A 424 14.94 -50.50 -38.49
C ARG A 424 16.03 -49.42 -38.69
N ASP A 425 15.80 -48.22 -38.17
CA ASP A 425 16.78 -47.13 -38.10
C ASP A 425 17.61 -47.26 -36.82
N TYR A 426 18.52 -48.23 -36.82
CA TYR A 426 19.43 -48.47 -35.71
C TYR A 426 20.39 -47.29 -35.43
N PRO A 427 20.96 -46.59 -36.44
CA PRO A 427 21.79 -45.42 -36.20
C PRO A 427 21.13 -44.32 -35.36
N THR A 428 19.85 -44.00 -35.64
CA THR A 428 19.10 -43.03 -34.84
C THR A 428 18.80 -43.55 -33.44
N SER A 429 18.47 -44.84 -33.31
CA SER A 429 18.23 -45.47 -31.99
C SER A 429 19.45 -45.39 -31.08
N ASP A 430 20.63 -45.70 -31.63
CA ASP A 430 21.90 -45.67 -30.91
C ASP A 430 22.28 -44.23 -30.55
N THR A 431 22.10 -43.28 -31.48
CA THR A 431 22.34 -41.85 -31.23
C THR A 431 21.51 -41.33 -30.05
N VAL A 432 20.24 -41.72 -29.94
CA VAL A 432 19.37 -41.32 -28.83
C VAL A 432 19.84 -41.95 -27.51
N ARG A 433 20.20 -43.25 -27.53
CA ARG A 433 20.72 -43.94 -26.33
C ARG A 433 21.99 -43.28 -25.81
N ASP A 434 22.94 -42.99 -26.69
CA ASP A 434 24.25 -42.48 -26.30
C ASP A 434 24.14 -41.02 -25.80
N ARG A 435 23.24 -40.21 -26.37
CA ARG A 435 22.95 -38.88 -25.85
C ARG A 435 22.27 -38.89 -24.48
N LEU A 436 21.34 -39.82 -24.25
CA LEU A 436 20.72 -40.00 -22.93
C LEU A 436 21.76 -40.45 -21.90
N ALA A 437 22.61 -41.41 -22.25
CA ALA A 437 23.70 -41.86 -21.38
C ALA A 437 24.70 -40.73 -21.06
N ALA A 438 25.09 -39.92 -22.06
CA ALA A 438 25.95 -38.76 -21.86
C ALA A 438 25.32 -37.66 -20.98
N ALA A 439 23.99 -37.62 -20.92
CA ALA A 439 23.23 -36.73 -20.03
C ALA A 439 22.94 -37.35 -18.65
N GLY A 440 23.57 -38.49 -18.31
CA GLY A 440 23.39 -39.15 -17.01
C GLY A 440 22.11 -39.99 -16.89
N VAL A 441 21.46 -40.33 -18.00
CA VAL A 441 20.24 -41.17 -18.02
C VAL A 441 20.61 -42.62 -18.38
N GLU A 442 20.42 -43.54 -17.45
CA GLU A 442 20.61 -44.98 -17.66
C GLU A 442 19.28 -45.61 -18.12
N LEU A 443 19.26 -46.21 -19.30
CA LEU A 443 18.11 -46.94 -19.84
C LEU A 443 18.19 -48.44 -19.49
N ARG A 444 17.04 -49.02 -19.12
CA ARG A 444 16.86 -50.46 -18.87
C ARG A 444 15.69 -50.98 -19.68
N ASP A 445 16.00 -51.81 -20.67
CA ASP A 445 15.01 -52.47 -21.52
C ASP A 445 14.45 -53.72 -20.81
N SER A 446 13.13 -53.88 -20.82
CA SER A 446 12.41 -55.08 -20.36
C SER A 446 11.37 -55.52 -21.40
N PRO A 447 10.78 -56.73 -21.28
CA PRO A 447 9.67 -57.17 -22.13
C PRO A 447 8.44 -56.24 -22.08
N ASP A 448 8.27 -55.51 -20.97
CA ASP A 448 7.14 -54.60 -20.74
C ASP A 448 7.43 -53.16 -21.22
N GLY A 449 8.67 -52.86 -21.63
CA GLY A 449 9.08 -51.55 -22.15
C GLY A 449 10.46 -51.10 -21.68
N THR A 450 10.86 -49.88 -22.05
CA THR A 450 12.10 -49.27 -21.57
C THR A 450 11.81 -48.43 -20.33
N SER A 451 12.47 -48.74 -19.21
CA SER A 451 12.53 -47.91 -18.01
C SER A 451 13.84 -47.13 -17.98
N TRP A 452 13.91 -46.06 -17.18
CA TRP A 452 15.12 -45.25 -17.05
C TRP A 452 15.31 -44.73 -15.63
N ARG A 453 16.55 -44.35 -15.30
CA ARG A 453 16.88 -43.63 -14.07
C ARG A 453 17.95 -42.58 -14.32
N LEU A 454 17.99 -41.55 -13.49
CA LEU A 454 19.14 -40.65 -13.41
C LEU A 454 20.25 -41.30 -12.60
N VAL A 455 21.47 -41.21 -13.10
CA VAL A 455 22.69 -41.50 -12.36
C VAL A 455 23.04 -40.20 -11.66
N ALA A 456 22.78 -40.11 -10.35
CA ALA A 456 23.21 -38.97 -9.56
C ALA A 456 24.74 -38.92 -9.53
N ASP A 457 25.32 -37.71 -9.68
CA ASP A 457 26.72 -37.44 -9.32
C ASP A 457 26.90 -37.48 -7.79
#